data_AF-A0A8H4BNZ4-F1
#
_entry.id   AF-A0A8H4BNZ4-F1
#
_cell.length_a   1.000
_cell.length_b   1.000
_cell.length_c   1.000
_cell.angle_alpha   90.00
_cell.angle_beta   90.00
_cell.angle_gamma   90.00
#
_symmetry.space_group_name_H-M   'P 1'
#
loop_
_entity.id
_entity.type
_entity.pdbx_description
1 polymer ?
#
loop_
_entity_poly.entity_id
_entity_poly.type
_entity_poly.pdbx_seq_one_letter_code
_entity_poly.pdbx_strand_id
1 'polypeptide(L)'
;TCLGCNKLFSFISKRDVCQKLQNIENGCADIIGDEARHLSVYYLHEWIEPNMYHFPLSPKRYIKQTNKDNNEEYTYHSTRENTIEHYSRCICCINLVKRKRKTLKTATQKASSYGVATFESLMQFMVNSNATCALTGIKGSWSSNAGDPMYLLSLDHKTSLSAGGSSEIDNLQVTLQCFNNIKGNYEAEDFKRWFTAIQQMPKHELQL
;
A
#
# COMPACT_ATOMS: atom_id res chain seq x y z
N THR A 1 -7.05 -2.03 -31.17
CA THR A 1 -6.64 -1.93 -29.75
C THR A 1 -6.01 -0.57 -29.51
N CYS A 2 -6.40 0.15 -28.45
CA CYS A 2 -5.83 1.48 -28.17
C CYS A 2 -4.38 1.36 -27.67
N LEU A 3 -3.57 2.41 -27.80
CA LEU A 3 -2.15 2.40 -27.40
C LEU A 3 -1.96 2.07 -25.91
N GLY A 4 -2.89 2.55 -25.07
CA GLY A 4 -2.98 2.22 -23.64
C GLY A 4 -3.33 0.74 -23.43
N CYS A 5 -4.30 0.20 -24.16
CA CYS A 5 -4.62 -1.23 -24.14
C CYS A 5 -3.43 -2.09 -24.58
N ASN A 6 -2.68 -1.71 -25.61
CA ASN A 6 -1.49 -2.47 -26.05
C ASN A 6 -0.35 -2.41 -25.02
N LYS A 7 -0.22 -1.32 -24.26
CA LYS A 7 0.71 -1.24 -23.11
C LYS A 7 0.19 -2.02 -21.89
N LEU A 8 -1.11 -2.01 -21.64
CA LEU A 8 -1.76 -2.82 -20.61
C LEU A 8 -1.55 -4.30 -20.89
N PHE A 9 -1.94 -4.74 -22.08
CA PHE A 9 -1.80 -6.11 -22.52
C PHE A 9 -0.33 -6.48 -22.70
N SER A 10 0.61 -5.58 -22.95
CA SER A 10 2.06 -5.91 -22.90
C SER A 10 2.63 -5.99 -21.48
N PHE A 11 2.01 -5.33 -20.50
CA PHE A 11 2.33 -5.48 -19.07
C PHE A 11 1.64 -6.69 -18.44
N ILE A 12 0.40 -6.99 -18.82
CA ILE A 12 -0.43 -8.10 -18.36
C ILE A 12 -0.06 -9.41 -19.09
N SER A 13 0.36 -9.36 -20.37
CA SER A 13 0.87 -10.54 -21.09
C SER A 13 2.21 -11.03 -20.58
N LYS A 14 2.88 -10.25 -19.72
CA LYS A 14 3.90 -10.83 -18.85
C LYS A 14 3.16 -11.71 -17.85
N ARG A 15 3.16 -13.02 -18.12
CA ARG A 15 2.62 -14.11 -17.29
C ARG A 15 2.75 -13.87 -15.78
N ASP A 16 3.85 -13.23 -15.38
CA ASP A 16 4.15 -12.78 -14.03
C ASP A 16 3.07 -11.90 -13.37
N VAL A 17 2.39 -10.99 -14.09
CA VAL A 17 1.44 -10.04 -13.48
C VAL A 17 0.10 -10.71 -13.18
N CYS A 18 -0.44 -11.51 -14.09
CA CYS A 18 -1.64 -12.32 -13.83
C CYS A 18 -1.43 -13.28 -12.66
N GLN A 19 -0.28 -13.97 -12.65
CA GLN A 19 0.05 -14.89 -11.57
C GLN A 19 0.30 -14.16 -10.24
N LYS A 20 0.91 -12.97 -10.26
CA LYS A 20 1.04 -12.12 -9.06
C LYS A 20 -0.31 -11.64 -8.53
N LEU A 21 -1.25 -11.26 -9.39
CA LEU A 21 -2.61 -10.87 -8.99
C LEU A 21 -3.41 -12.05 -8.42
N GLN A 22 -3.25 -13.25 -8.98
CA GLN A 22 -3.83 -14.48 -8.41
C GLN A 22 -3.21 -14.85 -7.06
N ASN A 23 -1.91 -14.64 -6.88
CA ASN A 23 -1.23 -14.86 -5.60
C ASN A 23 -1.66 -13.86 -4.51
N ILE A 24 -2.08 -12.65 -4.92
CA ILE A 24 -2.70 -11.65 -4.05
C ILE A 24 -4.07 -12.15 -3.59
N GLU A 25 -4.93 -12.57 -4.54
CA GLU A 25 -6.28 -13.05 -4.26
C GLU A 25 -6.32 -14.34 -3.42
N ASN A 26 -5.46 -15.31 -3.73
CA ASN A 26 -5.36 -16.57 -2.99
C ASN A 26 -4.68 -16.44 -1.62
N GLY A 27 -4.01 -15.32 -1.33
CA GLY A 27 -3.21 -15.12 -0.12
C GLY A 27 -3.79 -14.15 0.92
N CYS A 28 -4.80 -13.34 0.57
CA CYS A 28 -5.10 -12.11 1.32
C CYS A 28 -6.45 -12.06 2.07
N ALA A 29 -7.17 -13.18 2.21
CA ALA A 29 -8.39 -13.15 3.02
C ALA A 29 -8.10 -13.20 4.53
N ASP A 30 -7.24 -14.10 5.03
CA ASP A 30 -7.11 -14.29 6.49
C ASP A 30 -5.77 -14.85 7.01
N ILE A 31 -4.78 -15.14 6.17
CA ILE A 31 -3.64 -15.95 6.62
C ILE A 31 -2.40 -15.09 6.87
N ILE A 32 -2.05 -14.99 8.15
CA ILE A 32 -0.71 -14.78 8.73
C ILE A 32 0.39 -14.93 7.67
N GLY A 33 0.80 -13.83 7.00
CA GLY A 33 1.80 -13.93 5.93
C GLY A 33 2.03 -12.69 5.07
N ASP A 34 1.12 -11.74 5.02
CA ASP A 34 1.21 -10.67 4.02
C ASP A 34 2.42 -9.74 4.22
N GLU A 35 2.62 -9.22 5.43
CA GLU A 35 3.84 -8.49 5.78
C GLU A 35 5.10 -9.38 5.83
N ALA A 36 4.94 -10.68 6.12
CA ALA A 36 6.05 -11.62 6.19
C ALA A 36 6.77 -11.76 4.84
N ARG A 37 6.01 -11.71 3.74
CA ARG A 37 6.53 -11.70 2.36
C ARG A 37 7.40 -10.48 2.05
N HIS A 38 7.30 -9.43 2.85
CA HIS A 38 8.06 -8.21 2.67
C HIS A 38 9.22 -8.05 3.64
N LEU A 39 9.44 -8.98 4.56
CA LEU A 39 10.48 -8.88 5.58
C LEU A 39 11.89 -8.77 4.99
N SER A 40 12.10 -9.31 3.79
CA SER A 40 13.35 -9.22 3.04
C SER A 40 13.40 -8.06 2.03
N VAL A 41 12.28 -7.37 1.78
CA VAL A 41 12.11 -6.41 0.67
C VAL A 41 11.89 -4.98 1.16
N TYR A 42 11.08 -4.80 2.19
CA TYR A 42 10.80 -3.48 2.77
C TYR A 42 11.62 -3.26 4.03
N TYR A 43 11.95 -2.00 4.28
CA TYR A 43 12.71 -1.60 5.46
C TYR A 43 11.83 -1.66 6.72
N LEU A 44 12.07 -2.67 7.55
CA LEU A 44 11.66 -2.63 8.95
C LEU A 44 12.53 -1.62 9.69
N HIS A 45 11.94 -0.90 10.63
CA HIS A 45 12.70 -0.07 11.55
C HIS A 45 12.48 -0.55 12.98
N GLU A 46 13.52 -0.34 13.78
CA GLU A 46 13.49 -0.63 15.20
C GLU A 46 12.47 0.27 15.89
N TRP A 47 11.75 -0.32 16.82
CA TRP A 47 10.83 0.35 17.71
C TRP A 47 11.61 0.99 18.86
N ILE A 48 10.88 1.70 19.73
CA ILE A 48 11.42 2.24 20.97
C ILE A 48 11.86 1.12 21.90
N GLU A 49 11.19 -0.03 21.84
CA GLU A 49 11.62 -1.26 22.52
C GLU A 49 12.81 -1.87 21.77
N PRO A 50 13.97 -2.05 22.41
CA PRO A 50 15.16 -2.60 21.76
C PRO A 50 14.89 -3.98 21.14
N ASN A 51 15.49 -4.24 19.98
CA ASN A 51 15.36 -5.49 19.21
C ASN A 51 13.93 -5.82 18.73
N MET A 52 12.99 -4.88 18.84
CA MET A 52 11.66 -5.00 18.24
C MET A 52 11.59 -4.18 16.97
N TYR A 53 11.09 -4.78 15.89
CA TYR A 53 11.03 -4.17 14.58
C TYR A 53 9.61 -4.19 14.06
N HIS A 54 9.28 -3.25 13.17
CA HIS A 54 7.98 -3.26 12.50
C HIS A 54 8.01 -2.54 11.16
N PHE A 55 7.00 -2.82 10.34
CA PHE A 55 6.69 -2.00 9.19
C PHE A 55 6.05 -0.68 9.62
N PRO A 56 6.31 0.42 8.89
CA PRO A 56 5.65 1.69 9.15
C PRO A 56 4.13 1.54 9.28
N LEU A 57 3.58 2.04 10.38
CA LEU A 57 2.14 1.99 10.71
C LEU A 57 1.54 0.56 10.73
N SER A 58 2.36 -0.47 10.97
CA SER A 58 1.89 -1.84 11.18
C SER A 58 1.72 -2.17 12.66
N PRO A 59 0.64 -2.87 13.07
CA PRO A 59 0.48 -3.37 14.42
C PRO A 59 1.36 -4.59 14.71
N LYS A 60 1.88 -5.28 13.68
CA LYS A 60 2.73 -6.46 13.83
C LYS A 60 4.16 -6.05 14.21
N ARG A 61 4.77 -6.88 15.05
CA ARG A 61 6.13 -6.73 15.57
C ARG A 61 6.95 -7.95 15.24
N TYR A 62 8.23 -7.71 15.00
CA TYR A 62 9.19 -8.71 14.59
C TYR A 62 10.44 -8.62 15.46
N ILE A 63 11.06 -9.76 15.76
CA ILE A 63 12.39 -9.80 16.37
C ILE A 63 13.39 -10.09 15.27
N LYS A 64 14.53 -9.40 15.33
CA LYS A 64 15.69 -9.69 14.49
C LYS A 64 16.52 -10.81 15.11
N GLN A 65 16.78 -11.85 14.36
CA GLN A 65 17.58 -13.01 14.77
C GLN A 65 18.62 -13.33 13.69
N THR A 66 19.68 -14.04 14.07
CA THR A 66 20.66 -14.57 13.12
C THR A 66 20.38 -16.05 12.93
N ASN A 67 20.16 -16.48 11.69
CA ASN A 67 19.91 -17.88 11.39
C ASN A 67 21.22 -18.70 11.39
N LYS A 68 21.10 -20.02 11.15
CA LYS A 68 22.25 -20.95 11.16
C LYS A 68 23.31 -20.63 10.10
N ASP A 69 22.93 -19.91 9.05
CA ASP A 69 23.80 -19.51 7.95
C ASP A 69 24.39 -18.10 8.15
N ASN A 70 24.30 -17.55 9.37
CA ASN A 70 24.70 -16.17 9.71
C ASN A 70 23.94 -15.06 8.96
N ASN A 71 22.78 -15.37 8.39
CA ASN A 71 21.94 -14.37 7.75
C ASN A 71 20.97 -13.76 8.77
N GLU A 72 20.70 -12.46 8.61
CA GLU A 72 19.72 -11.76 9.42
C GLU A 72 18.30 -12.15 8.98
N GLU A 73 17.47 -12.51 9.95
CA GLU A 73 16.10 -12.96 9.77
C GLU A 73 15.18 -12.16 10.71
N TYR A 74 13.96 -11.88 10.25
CA TYR A 74 12.92 -11.28 11.08
C TYR A 74 11.82 -12.31 11.34
N THR A 75 11.55 -12.60 12.60
CA THR A 75 10.49 -13.53 13.01
C THR A 75 9.34 -12.77 13.65
N TYR A 76 8.11 -13.17 13.32
CA TYR A 76 6.93 -12.58 13.95
C TYR A 76 6.97 -12.81 15.47
N HIS A 77 6.74 -11.73 16.23
CA HIS A 77 6.76 -11.77 17.68
C HIS A 77 5.36 -11.58 18.27
N SER A 78 4.70 -10.47 17.92
CA SER A 78 3.40 -10.13 18.49
C SER A 78 2.65 -9.11 17.64
N THR A 79 1.37 -8.92 17.94
CA THR A 79 0.53 -7.84 17.40
C THR A 79 0.14 -6.93 18.56
N ARG A 80 0.36 -5.62 18.41
CA ARG A 80 -0.02 -4.59 19.40
C ARG A 80 -1.25 -3.82 18.90
N GLU A 81 -1.82 -2.97 19.75
CA GLU A 81 -2.93 -2.11 19.35
C GLU A 81 -2.51 -1.13 18.24
N ASN A 82 -3.38 -0.95 17.25
CA ASN A 82 -3.18 -0.08 16.10
C ASN A 82 -3.64 1.36 16.43
N THR A 83 -2.94 2.04 17.34
CA THR A 83 -3.32 3.39 17.82
C THR A 83 -2.37 4.47 17.31
N ILE A 84 -2.85 5.70 17.16
CA ILE A 84 -1.98 6.83 16.80
C ILE A 84 -0.93 7.07 17.87
N GLU A 85 -1.31 7.00 19.15
CA GLU A 85 -0.41 7.26 20.27
C GLU A 85 0.86 6.42 20.12
N HIS A 86 0.69 5.14 19.80
CA HIS A 86 1.78 4.21 19.52
C HIS A 86 2.71 4.77 18.42
N TYR A 87 2.20 4.98 17.21
CA TYR A 87 3.02 5.39 16.07
C TYR A 87 3.56 6.83 16.15
N SER A 88 2.92 7.69 16.93
CA SER A 88 3.35 9.08 17.15
C SER A 88 4.68 9.18 17.92
N ARG A 89 5.09 8.10 18.60
CA ARG A 89 6.38 8.01 19.30
C ARG A 89 7.50 7.43 18.42
N CYS A 90 7.17 6.94 17.22
CA CYS A 90 8.16 6.37 16.30
C CYS A 90 8.59 7.36 15.22
N ILE A 91 9.87 7.74 15.27
CA ILE A 91 10.47 8.72 14.34
C ILE A 91 10.31 8.29 12.88
N CYS A 92 10.41 7.00 12.57
CA CYS A 92 10.27 6.48 11.22
C CYS A 92 8.82 6.56 10.71
N CYS A 93 7.83 6.26 11.56
CA CYS A 93 6.42 6.43 11.22
C CYS A 93 6.06 7.90 11.01
N ILE A 94 6.51 8.78 11.91
CA ILE A 94 6.35 10.24 11.78
C ILE A 94 6.95 10.71 10.45
N ASN A 95 8.17 10.28 10.13
CA ASN A 95 8.86 10.69 8.91
C ASN A 95 8.16 10.16 7.65
N LEU A 96 7.62 8.95 7.67
CA LEU A 96 6.79 8.43 6.58
C LEU A 96 5.59 9.37 6.33
N VAL A 97 4.81 9.70 7.37
CA VAL A 97 3.61 10.54 7.21
C VAL A 97 3.99 11.95 6.77
N LYS A 98 5.08 12.53 7.30
CA LYS A 98 5.63 13.81 6.83
C LYS A 98 5.98 13.77 5.34
N ARG A 99 6.63 12.69 4.86
CA ARG A 99 6.97 12.53 3.44
C ARG A 99 5.72 12.41 2.58
N LYS A 100 4.75 11.56 2.96
CA LYS A 100 3.49 11.41 2.22
C LYS A 100 2.73 12.74 2.14
N ARG A 101 2.65 13.48 3.25
CA ARG A 101 2.08 14.83 3.27
C ARG A 101 2.82 15.81 2.37
N LYS A 102 4.16 15.78 2.36
CA LYS A 102 4.96 16.62 1.46
C LYS A 102 4.63 16.32 0.00
N THR A 103 4.50 15.05 -0.38
CA THR A 103 4.10 14.63 -1.73
C THR A 103 2.72 15.16 -2.09
N LEU A 104 1.73 15.05 -1.20
CA LEU A 104 0.39 15.60 -1.40
C LEU A 104 0.43 17.12 -1.59
N LYS A 105 1.20 17.84 -0.76
CA LYS A 105 1.36 19.29 -0.86
C LYS A 105 1.95 19.68 -2.22
N THR A 106 3.02 19.00 -2.65
CA THR A 106 3.63 19.25 -3.96
C THR A 106 2.67 18.96 -5.11
N ALA A 107 1.91 17.86 -5.06
CA ALA A 107 0.92 17.52 -6.09
C ALA A 107 -0.20 18.57 -6.17
N THR A 108 -0.73 18.98 -5.01
CA THR A 108 -1.79 20.01 -4.90
C THR A 108 -1.34 21.35 -5.47
N GLN A 109 -0.12 21.78 -5.13
CA GLN A 109 0.47 23.02 -5.65
C GLN A 109 0.67 22.97 -7.17
N LYS A 110 1.16 21.85 -7.70
CA LYS A 110 1.36 21.67 -9.15
C LYS A 110 0.04 21.70 -9.93
N ALA A 111 -1.04 21.21 -9.32
CA ALA A 111 -2.37 21.22 -9.92
C ALA A 111 -3.12 22.54 -9.71
N SER A 112 -2.51 23.55 -9.08
CA SER A 112 -3.18 24.80 -8.67
C SER A 112 -4.47 24.56 -7.86
N SER A 113 -4.54 23.43 -7.13
CA SER A 113 -5.67 23.09 -6.27
C SER A 113 -5.42 23.57 -4.83
N TYR A 114 -6.41 23.41 -3.96
CA TYR A 114 -6.38 23.81 -2.55
C TYR A 114 -6.66 22.62 -1.63
N GLY A 115 -6.42 22.83 -0.33
CA GLY A 115 -6.71 21.84 0.70
C GLY A 115 -5.66 20.73 0.76
N VAL A 116 -4.96 20.64 1.90
CA VAL A 116 -4.04 19.54 2.19
C VAL A 116 -4.23 19.15 3.64
N ALA A 117 -4.48 17.86 3.88
CA ALA A 117 -4.64 17.33 5.22
C ALA A 117 -3.51 17.78 6.17
N THR A 118 -3.87 18.06 7.42
CA THR A 118 -2.91 18.30 8.50
C THR A 118 -2.09 17.04 8.77
N PHE A 119 -0.96 17.18 9.47
CA PHE A 119 -0.15 16.01 9.81
C PHE A 119 -0.95 15.03 10.69
N GLU A 120 -1.68 15.55 11.67
CA GLU A 120 -2.45 14.81 12.66
C GLU A 120 -3.61 14.04 11.99
N SER A 121 -4.37 14.72 11.14
CA SER A 121 -5.48 14.10 10.41
C SER A 121 -5.00 13.04 9.42
N LEU A 122 -3.87 13.27 8.75
CA LEU A 122 -3.28 12.28 7.85
C LEU A 122 -2.72 11.07 8.61
N MET A 123 -2.08 11.29 9.76
CA MET A 123 -1.61 10.22 10.63
C MET A 123 -2.79 9.33 11.08
N GLN A 124 -3.85 9.95 11.60
CA GLN A 124 -5.07 9.25 11.99
C GLN A 124 -5.63 8.43 10.84
N PHE A 125 -5.78 9.03 9.66
CA PHE A 125 -6.33 8.38 8.48
C PHE A 125 -5.49 7.17 8.06
N MET A 126 -4.17 7.32 7.98
CA MET A 126 -3.27 6.23 7.57
C MET A 126 -3.27 5.09 8.59
N VAL A 127 -3.29 5.39 9.90
CA VAL A 127 -3.39 4.37 10.96
C VAL A 127 -4.74 3.64 10.89
N ASN A 128 -5.84 4.38 10.76
CA ASN A 128 -7.19 3.82 10.72
C ASN A 128 -7.45 2.98 9.47
N SER A 129 -6.70 3.20 8.38
CA SER A 129 -6.75 2.31 7.21
C SER A 129 -6.35 0.86 7.56
N ASN A 130 -5.63 0.65 8.66
CA ASN A 130 -5.12 -0.64 9.10
C ASN A 130 -4.36 -1.36 7.97
N ALA A 131 -3.58 -0.59 7.20
CA ALA A 131 -2.84 -1.06 6.03
C ALA A 131 -3.72 -1.75 4.97
N THR A 132 -4.97 -1.30 4.81
CA THR A 132 -5.95 -1.89 3.89
C THR A 132 -6.17 -1.00 2.68
N CYS A 133 -6.13 -1.57 1.49
CA CYS A 133 -6.53 -0.93 0.25
C CYS A 133 -8.05 -0.70 0.25
N ALA A 134 -8.48 0.55 0.13
CA ALA A 134 -9.90 0.92 0.14
C ALA A 134 -10.67 0.43 -1.10
N LEU A 135 -9.97 0.19 -2.21
CA LEU A 135 -10.60 -0.28 -3.46
C LEU A 135 -10.84 -1.80 -3.44
N THR A 136 -9.97 -2.55 -2.76
CA THR A 136 -9.92 -4.01 -2.91
C THR A 136 -10.05 -4.79 -1.62
N GLY A 137 -9.92 -4.14 -0.46
CA GLY A 137 -9.87 -4.79 0.85
C GLY A 137 -8.56 -5.52 1.15
N ILE A 138 -7.64 -5.58 0.19
CA ILE A 138 -6.36 -6.28 0.33
C ILE A 138 -5.45 -5.51 1.28
N LYS A 139 -4.72 -6.24 2.13
CA LYS A 139 -3.67 -5.68 2.99
C LYS A 139 -2.43 -5.35 2.18
N GLY A 140 -1.69 -4.34 2.62
CA GLY A 140 -0.42 -3.96 2.02
C GLY A 140 0.54 -3.46 3.07
N SER A 141 1.69 -2.94 2.64
CA SER A 141 2.68 -2.38 3.53
C SER A 141 3.00 -0.94 3.17
N TRP A 142 3.10 -0.08 4.17
CA TRP A 142 3.66 1.25 3.98
C TRP A 142 5.18 1.16 3.96
N SER A 143 5.82 1.78 2.97
CA SER A 143 7.27 1.90 2.91
C SER A 143 7.67 3.29 2.42
N SER A 144 8.83 3.75 2.88
CA SER A 144 9.52 4.92 2.33
C SER A 144 10.49 4.55 1.19
N ASN A 145 10.82 3.27 1.04
CA ASN A 145 11.75 2.78 0.04
C ASN A 145 10.98 2.21 -1.16
N ALA A 146 11.60 2.28 -2.33
CA ALA A 146 11.13 1.52 -3.49
C ALA A 146 11.21 0.03 -3.14
N GLY A 147 10.10 -0.67 -3.17
CA GLY A 147 10.05 -2.12 -3.15
C GLY A 147 8.97 -2.60 -4.12
N ASP A 148 8.39 -3.78 -3.90
CA ASP A 148 7.39 -4.31 -4.83
C ASP A 148 6.18 -3.37 -4.94
N PRO A 149 5.90 -2.74 -6.09
CA PRO A 149 4.77 -1.82 -6.21
C PRO A 149 3.41 -2.51 -6.04
N MET A 150 3.35 -3.84 -6.10
CA MET A 150 2.10 -4.60 -6.00
C MET A 150 1.45 -4.52 -4.62
N TYR A 151 2.24 -4.49 -3.55
CA TYR A 151 1.75 -4.50 -2.16
C TYR A 151 2.07 -3.20 -1.42
N LEU A 152 2.78 -2.28 -2.07
CA LEU A 152 3.14 -1.00 -1.49
C LEU A 152 1.91 -0.09 -1.43
N LEU A 153 1.59 0.40 -0.24
CA LEU A 153 0.48 1.31 -0.03
C LEU A 153 0.83 2.75 -0.48
N SER A 154 -0.17 3.39 -1.08
CA SER A 154 -0.13 4.76 -1.56
C SER A 154 -1.41 5.51 -1.17
N LEU A 155 -1.35 6.84 -1.27
CA LEU A 155 -2.51 7.71 -1.12
C LEU A 155 -2.95 8.10 -2.53
N ASP A 156 -4.24 7.95 -2.80
CA ASP A 156 -4.90 8.34 -4.05
C ASP A 156 -6.04 9.31 -3.74
N HIS A 157 -6.37 10.15 -4.72
CA HIS A 157 -7.48 11.08 -4.67
C HIS A 157 -8.73 10.43 -5.24
N LYS A 158 -9.85 10.43 -4.51
CA LYS A 158 -11.15 9.94 -5.01
C LYS A 158 -11.57 10.72 -6.26
N THR A 159 -11.60 12.05 -6.12
CA THR A 159 -11.72 13.01 -7.22
C THR A 159 -10.35 13.59 -7.53
N SER A 160 -9.90 13.51 -8.79
CA SER A 160 -8.58 14.00 -9.19
C SER A 160 -8.43 15.51 -8.93
N LEU A 161 -7.19 15.95 -8.69
CA LEU A 161 -6.90 17.38 -8.50
C LEU A 161 -7.28 18.22 -9.73
N SER A 162 -7.13 17.66 -10.94
CA SER A 162 -7.51 18.34 -12.19
C SER A 162 -9.02 18.50 -12.36
N ALA A 163 -9.82 17.66 -11.72
CA ALA A 163 -11.28 17.75 -11.71
C ALA A 163 -11.81 18.56 -10.51
N GLY A 164 -10.96 19.35 -9.85
CA GLY A 164 -11.34 20.18 -8.70
C GLY A 164 -11.31 19.46 -7.34
N GLY A 165 -10.73 18.26 -7.26
CA GLY A 165 -10.50 17.58 -5.98
C GLY A 165 -9.43 18.25 -5.11
N SER A 166 -9.41 17.93 -3.82
CA SER A 166 -8.46 18.42 -2.81
C SER A 166 -7.55 17.29 -2.29
N SER A 167 -6.50 17.62 -1.53
CA SER A 167 -5.71 16.63 -0.76
C SER A 167 -6.13 16.55 0.71
N GLU A 168 -7.41 16.80 0.99
CA GLU A 168 -8.00 16.63 2.32
C GLU A 168 -8.51 15.20 2.55
N ILE A 169 -8.70 14.82 3.82
CA ILE A 169 -8.95 13.41 4.19
C ILE A 169 -10.21 12.84 3.54
N ASP A 170 -11.25 13.64 3.38
CA ASP A 170 -12.51 13.27 2.75
C ASP A 170 -12.33 12.84 1.28
N ASN A 171 -11.40 13.47 0.55
CA ASN A 171 -11.06 13.16 -0.82
C ASN A 171 -9.89 12.16 -0.97
N LEU A 172 -9.26 11.73 0.13
CA LEU A 172 -8.19 10.74 0.08
C LEU A 172 -8.71 9.31 0.29
N GLN A 173 -8.02 8.37 -0.35
CA GLN A 173 -8.18 6.93 -0.12
C GLN A 173 -6.82 6.23 -0.09
N VAL A 174 -6.70 5.18 0.71
CA VAL A 174 -5.52 4.30 0.70
C VAL A 174 -5.69 3.27 -0.40
N THR A 175 -4.68 3.08 -1.25
CA THR A 175 -4.72 2.08 -2.33
C THR A 175 -3.36 1.44 -2.54
N LEU A 176 -3.32 0.27 -3.18
CA LEU A 176 -2.05 -0.31 -3.64
C LEU A 176 -1.46 0.57 -4.75
N GLN A 177 -0.15 0.79 -4.72
CA GLN A 177 0.54 1.67 -5.65
C GLN A 177 0.40 1.17 -7.10
N CYS A 178 0.37 -0.14 -7.32
CA CYS A 178 0.08 -0.72 -8.62
C CYS A 178 -1.27 -0.22 -9.19
N PHE A 179 -2.31 -0.08 -8.37
CA PHE A 179 -3.61 0.43 -8.79
C PHE A 179 -3.59 1.93 -9.05
N ASN A 180 -2.87 2.70 -8.25
CA ASN A 180 -2.70 4.13 -8.50
C ASN A 180 -2.00 4.39 -9.84
N ASN A 181 -0.96 3.60 -10.15
CA ASN A 181 -0.26 3.64 -11.43
C ASN A 181 -1.18 3.28 -12.61
N ILE A 182 -2.15 2.38 -12.40
CA ILE A 182 -3.15 1.99 -13.40
C ILE A 182 -4.18 3.12 -13.57
N LYS A 183 -4.75 3.65 -12.48
CA LYS A 183 -5.77 4.71 -12.50
C LYS A 183 -5.33 5.98 -13.25
N GLY A 184 -4.04 6.32 -13.21
CA GLY A 184 -3.50 7.43 -14.02
C GLY A 184 -3.59 7.24 -15.55
N ASN A 185 -3.96 6.03 -16.01
CA ASN A 185 -3.98 5.64 -17.43
C ASN A 185 -5.35 5.10 -17.92
N TYR A 186 -6.37 5.00 -17.05
CA TYR A 186 -7.70 4.48 -17.39
C TYR A 186 -8.81 5.27 -16.69
N GLU A 187 -10.00 5.30 -17.28
CA GLU A 187 -11.20 5.84 -16.65
C GLU A 187 -11.59 4.99 -15.42
N ALA A 188 -12.15 5.63 -14.39
CA ALA A 188 -12.46 4.97 -13.11
C ALA A 188 -13.41 3.77 -13.26
N GLU A 189 -14.28 3.79 -14.28
CA GLU A 189 -15.24 2.72 -14.59
C GLU A 189 -14.57 1.49 -15.21
N ASP A 190 -13.51 1.66 -16.01
CA ASP A 190 -12.77 0.54 -16.59
C ASP A 190 -11.99 -0.23 -15.53
N PHE A 191 -11.40 0.48 -14.57
CA PHE A 191 -10.77 -0.14 -13.41
C PHE A 191 -11.78 -0.92 -12.57
N LYS A 192 -12.97 -0.33 -12.33
CA LYS A 192 -14.05 -0.98 -11.58
C LYS A 192 -14.53 -2.24 -12.29
N ARG A 193 -14.75 -2.19 -13.61
CA ARG A 193 -15.14 -3.34 -14.43
C ARG A 193 -14.08 -4.43 -14.42
N TRP A 194 -12.79 -4.07 -14.53
CA TRP A 194 -11.69 -5.03 -14.46
C TRP A 194 -11.59 -5.70 -13.09
N PHE A 195 -11.68 -4.91 -12.02
CA PHE A 195 -11.63 -5.42 -10.66
C PHE A 195 -12.85 -6.31 -10.34
N THR A 196 -14.05 -5.89 -10.75
CA THR A 196 -15.26 -6.70 -10.63
C THR A 196 -15.17 -7.98 -11.47
N ALA A 197 -14.60 -7.94 -12.67
CA ALA A 197 -14.38 -9.12 -13.48
C ALA A 197 -13.42 -10.11 -12.80
N ILE A 198 -12.35 -9.62 -12.17
CA ILE A 198 -11.45 -10.45 -11.36
C ILE A 198 -12.20 -11.07 -10.18
N GLN A 199 -12.98 -10.28 -9.44
CA GLN A 199 -13.78 -10.77 -8.30
C GLN A 199 -14.85 -11.81 -8.69
N GLN A 200 -15.29 -11.81 -9.96
CA GLN A 200 -16.35 -12.69 -10.48
C GLN A 200 -15.81 -13.88 -11.29
N MET A 201 -14.49 -13.95 -11.52
CA MET A 201 -13.90 -15.03 -12.30
C MET A 201 -13.95 -16.36 -11.54
N PRO A 202 -14.45 -17.45 -12.16
CA PRO A 202 -14.38 -18.78 -11.59
C PRO A 202 -12.92 -19.19 -11.38
N LYS A 203 -12.60 -19.75 -10.20
CA LYS A 203 -11.22 -20.14 -9.81
C LYS A 203 -10.44 -20.98 -10.84
N HIS A 204 -11.12 -21.68 -11.75
CA HIS A 204 -10.51 -22.53 -12.76
C HIS A 204 -10.18 -21.80 -14.08
N GLU A 205 -10.84 -20.67 -14.37
CA GLU A 205 -10.57 -19.85 -15.58
C GLU A 205 -9.35 -18.94 -15.41
N LEU A 206 -8.89 -18.78 -14.16
CA LEU A 206 -7.69 -18.04 -13.83
C LEU A 206 -6.41 -18.89 -14.00
N GLN A 207 -6.48 -20.21 -14.22
CA GLN A 207 -5.31 -21.10 -14.19
C GLN A 207 -4.60 -21.37 -15.55
N LEU A 208 -4.48 -20.38 -16.45
CA LEU A 208 -3.81 -20.54 -17.76
C LEU A 208 -2.48 -19.76 -17.90
#